data_AF-A0A524QTT7-F1
#
_entry.id   AF-A0A524QTT7-F1
#
_cell.length_a   1.000
_cell.length_b   1.000
_cell.length_c   1.000
_cell.angle_alpha   90.00
_cell.angle_beta   90.00
_cell.angle_gamma   90.00
#
_symmetry.space_group_name_H-M   'P 1'
#
loop_
_entity.id
_entity.type
_entity.pdbx_description
1 polymer ?
#
loop_
_entity_poly.entity_id
_entity_poly.type
_entity_poly.pdbx_seq_one_letter_code
_entity_poly.pdbx_strand_id
1 'polypeptide(L)'
;MIYQTAWKTLLMLLLFAAVAVAQQKTEQKTFTGTWTCLACDMKGLDGSVRAQCEELGHRHSLRLDNGNYVFFLDNDHSQELINGGGRHQARVTVKGIYFKKAQTIDVQSYVIDGKTSSWCAEHQRMDLCNDPASNRVEKNDGK
;
A
#
# COMPACT_ATOMS: atom_id res chain seq x y z
N MET A 1 63.63 0.32 -32.29
CA MET A 1 62.52 1.25 -31.97
C MET A 1 61.28 0.43 -31.62
N ILE A 2 61.17 -0.07 -30.38
CA ILE A 2 60.05 -0.93 -29.94
C ILE A 2 59.72 -0.63 -28.48
N TYR A 3 59.36 0.62 -28.14
CA TYR A 3 58.90 0.95 -26.77
C TYR A 3 58.09 2.24 -26.82
N GLN A 4 56.88 2.24 -27.41
CA GLN A 4 56.01 3.43 -27.27
C GLN A 4 54.50 3.23 -27.44
N THR A 5 53.98 2.01 -27.47
CA THR A 5 52.53 1.79 -27.70
C THR A 5 51.81 1.08 -26.56
N ALA A 6 52.50 0.63 -25.50
CA ALA A 6 51.91 -0.24 -24.48
C ALA A 6 51.12 0.48 -23.36
N TRP A 7 51.17 1.81 -23.24
CA TRP A 7 50.46 2.51 -22.16
C TRP A 7 48.97 2.70 -22.46
N LYS A 8 48.61 3.05 -23.71
CA LYS A 8 47.27 3.58 -24.00
C LYS A 8 46.13 2.55 -23.93
N THR A 9 46.43 1.26 -23.91
CA THR A 9 45.42 0.19 -23.83
C THR A 9 45.10 -0.27 -22.42
N LEU A 10 45.77 0.24 -21.37
CA LEU A 10 45.50 -0.18 -19.99
C LEU A 10 44.41 0.67 -19.29
N LEU A 11 44.00 1.81 -19.86
CA LEU A 11 43.06 2.73 -19.21
C LEU A 11 41.60 2.63 -19.69
N MET A 12 41.28 1.65 -20.53
CA MET A 12 39.96 1.51 -21.16
C MET A 12 39.15 0.32 -20.60
N LEU A 13 39.40 -0.06 -19.34
CA LEU A 13 38.79 -1.24 -18.70
C LEU A 13 38.23 -0.96 -17.29
N LEU A 14 37.99 0.31 -16.93
CA LEU A 14 37.50 0.73 -15.61
C LEU A 14 36.32 1.72 -15.68
N LEU A 15 35.33 1.46 -16.55
CA LEU A 15 34.10 2.27 -16.60
C LEU A 15 32.81 1.43 -16.65
N PHE A 16 32.80 0.27 -15.99
CA PHE A 16 31.53 -0.30 -15.50
C PHE A 16 31.32 0.17 -14.08
N ALA A 17 30.90 1.44 -13.95
CA ALA A 17 30.29 1.93 -12.73
C ALA A 17 29.05 1.06 -12.47
N ALA A 18 29.16 0.13 -11.53
CA ALA A 18 28.04 -0.65 -11.05
C ALA A 18 27.00 0.32 -10.48
N VAL A 19 25.95 0.60 -11.27
CA VAL A 19 24.74 1.23 -10.76
C VAL A 19 24.09 0.18 -9.86
N ALA A 20 24.47 0.19 -8.58
CA ALA A 20 23.74 -0.51 -7.55
C ALA A 20 22.40 0.19 -7.43
N VAL A 21 21.42 -0.22 -8.24
CA VAL A 21 20.02 0.08 -7.99
C VAL A 21 19.73 -0.52 -6.62
N ALA A 22 19.65 0.32 -5.60
CA ALA A 22 19.23 -0.09 -4.28
C ALA A 22 17.83 -0.68 -4.42
N GLN A 23 17.74 -2.01 -4.52
CA GLN A 23 16.46 -2.71 -4.41
C GLN A 23 15.95 -2.39 -3.01
N GLN A 24 15.00 -1.45 -2.91
CA GLN A 24 14.22 -1.32 -1.70
C GLN A 24 13.59 -2.70 -1.48
N LYS A 25 14.01 -3.38 -0.41
CA LYS A 25 13.36 -4.60 0.05
C LYS A 25 11.91 -4.22 0.36
N THR A 26 11.03 -4.43 -0.61
CA THR A 26 9.60 -4.16 -0.50
C THR A 26 9.03 -5.18 0.47
N GLU A 27 8.89 -4.77 1.73
CA GLU A 27 8.32 -5.60 2.76
C GLU A 27 6.80 -5.51 2.67
N GLN A 28 6.16 -6.62 2.29
CA GLN A 28 4.71 -6.75 2.44
C GLN A 28 4.35 -6.69 3.92
N LYS A 29 3.32 -5.91 4.23
CA LYS A 29 2.74 -5.78 5.56
C LYS A 29 1.25 -5.96 5.50
N THR A 30 0.71 -6.44 6.62
CA THR A 30 -0.72 -6.47 6.89
C THR A 30 -1.00 -5.58 8.08
N PHE A 31 -1.98 -4.70 7.94
CA PHE A 31 -2.47 -3.86 9.01
C PHE A 31 -3.95 -4.10 9.22
N THR A 32 -4.37 -4.17 10.48
CA THR A 32 -5.78 -4.18 10.86
C THR A 32 -6.04 -2.96 11.71
N GLY A 33 -7.14 -2.27 11.43
CA GLY A 33 -7.50 -1.06 12.16
C GLY A 33 -8.91 -0.59 11.81
N THR A 34 -9.22 0.60 12.30
CA THR A 34 -10.49 1.27 12.04
C THR A 34 -10.34 2.22 10.87
N TRP A 35 -11.26 2.13 9.92
CA TRP A 35 -11.30 2.98 8.74
C TRP A 35 -11.90 4.35 9.10
N THR A 36 -11.08 5.39 9.07
CA THR A 36 -11.43 6.70 9.63
C THR A 36 -11.12 7.83 8.65
N CYS A 37 -11.96 8.85 8.65
CA CYS A 37 -11.67 10.14 8.06
C CYS A 37 -11.32 11.10 9.20
N LEU A 38 -10.07 11.58 9.22
CA LEU A 38 -9.55 12.39 10.33
C LEU A 38 -10.41 13.65 10.55
N ALA A 39 -10.83 14.30 9.48
CA ALA A 39 -11.68 15.49 9.52
C ALA A 39 -13.06 15.21 10.13
N CYS A 40 -13.63 14.03 9.88
CA CYS A 40 -14.92 13.62 10.47
C CYS A 40 -14.80 13.29 11.97
N ASP A 41 -13.62 12.83 12.41
CA ASP A 41 -13.37 12.38 13.78
C ASP A 41 -12.86 13.48 14.72
N MET A 42 -12.39 14.60 14.17
CA MET A 42 -11.92 15.73 14.97
C MET A 42 -13.08 16.40 15.71
N LYS A 43 -13.08 16.24 17.03
CA LYS A 43 -14.05 16.88 17.94
C LYS A 43 -13.77 18.38 18.04
N GLY A 44 -14.83 19.19 18.04
CA GLY A 44 -14.74 20.64 18.26
C GLY A 44 -14.37 21.45 17.02
N LEU A 45 -14.26 20.82 15.86
CA LEU A 45 -14.32 21.55 14.60
C LEU A 45 -15.73 22.10 14.41
N ASP A 46 -15.80 23.33 13.92
CA ASP A 46 -17.00 23.93 13.39
C ASP A 46 -17.58 23.04 12.27
N GLY A 47 -18.90 23.01 12.16
CA GLY A 47 -19.61 22.17 11.17
C GLY A 47 -19.14 22.39 9.72
N SER A 48 -18.41 23.49 9.46
CA SER A 48 -17.79 23.83 8.19
C SER A 48 -16.77 22.78 7.70
N VAL A 49 -15.97 22.18 8.58
CA VAL A 49 -14.95 21.21 8.17
C VAL A 49 -15.58 19.86 7.83
N ARG A 50 -16.64 19.48 8.55
CA ARG A 50 -17.43 18.30 8.22
C ARG A 50 -18.18 18.50 6.89
N ALA A 51 -18.73 19.69 6.67
CA ALA A 51 -19.38 20.07 5.40
C ALA A 51 -18.39 20.07 4.22
N GLN A 52 -17.14 20.46 4.43
CA GLN A 52 -16.10 20.37 3.39
C GLN A 52 -15.82 18.92 2.95
N CYS A 53 -16.00 17.92 3.83
CA CYS A 53 -15.91 16.53 3.42
C CYS A 53 -17.08 16.09 2.51
N GLU A 54 -18.24 16.73 2.61
CA GLU A 54 -19.37 16.46 1.72
C GLU A 54 -19.12 17.05 0.31
N GLU A 55 -18.41 18.18 0.22
CA GLU A 55 -18.08 18.85 -1.04
C GLU A 55 -16.83 18.30 -1.73
N LEU A 56 -15.76 18.05 -0.96
CA LEU A 56 -14.44 17.64 -1.48
C LEU A 56 -14.21 16.13 -1.44
N GLY A 57 -15.14 15.38 -0.83
CA GLY A 57 -15.03 13.95 -0.59
C GLY A 57 -14.29 13.62 0.71
N HIS A 58 -14.64 12.47 1.29
CA HIS A 58 -13.95 11.95 2.45
C HIS A 58 -12.60 11.37 2.02
N ARG A 59 -11.53 11.74 2.72
CA ARG A 59 -10.25 11.04 2.64
C ARG A 59 -10.03 10.22 3.90
N HIS A 60 -10.05 8.91 3.72
CA HIS A 60 -9.88 7.99 4.83
C HIS A 60 -8.44 7.48 4.95
N SER A 61 -8.13 7.04 6.17
CA SER A 61 -6.91 6.36 6.56
C SER A 61 -7.26 5.21 7.51
N LEU A 62 -6.27 4.38 7.83
CA LEU A 62 -6.42 3.28 8.77
C LEU A 62 -5.84 3.68 10.13
N ARG A 63 -6.69 3.84 11.15
CA ARG A 63 -6.25 4.01 12.52
C ARG A 63 -6.01 2.64 13.14
N LEU A 64 -4.76 2.34 13.45
CA LEU A 64 -4.35 1.11 14.11
C LEU A 64 -4.75 1.12 15.59
N ASP A 65 -4.78 -0.08 16.19
CA ASP A 65 -5.15 -0.25 17.61
C ASP A 65 -4.17 0.46 18.57
N ASN A 66 -2.92 0.69 18.16
CA ASN A 66 -1.93 1.48 18.91
C ASN A 66 -2.10 3.00 18.75
N GLY A 67 -3.15 3.45 18.05
CA GLY A 67 -3.44 4.87 17.81
C GLY A 67 -2.68 5.50 16.65
N ASN A 68 -1.74 4.79 16.02
CA ASN A 68 -1.05 5.29 14.83
C ASN A 68 -1.95 5.23 13.61
N TYR A 69 -1.68 6.09 12.62
CA TYR A 69 -2.39 6.12 11.35
C TYR A 69 -1.50 5.56 10.24
N VAL A 70 -2.12 4.82 9.32
CA VAL A 70 -1.53 4.40 8.06
C VAL A 70 -2.38 4.98 6.94
N PHE A 71 -1.73 5.67 6.01
CA PHE A 71 -2.36 6.28 4.84
C PHE A 71 -2.32 5.32 3.66
N PHE A 72 -3.29 5.45 2.76
CA PHE A 72 -3.33 4.67 1.53
C PHE A 72 -2.65 5.46 0.41
N LEU A 73 -1.74 4.83 -0.32
CA LEU A 73 -1.26 5.37 -1.58
C LEU A 73 -2.40 5.31 -2.58
N ASP A 74 -2.59 6.38 -3.34
CA ASP A 74 -3.60 6.44 -4.40
C ASP A 74 -3.24 5.47 -5.53
N ASN A 75 -4.04 4.41 -5.68
CA ASN A 75 -3.90 3.37 -6.68
C ASN A 75 -5.28 2.76 -6.98
N ASP A 76 -5.36 1.84 -7.95
CA ASP A 76 -6.63 1.23 -8.37
C ASP A 76 -7.31 0.41 -7.26
N HIS A 77 -6.58 -0.07 -6.25
CA HIS A 77 -7.08 -0.90 -5.14
C HIS A 77 -7.46 -0.10 -3.90
N SER A 78 -6.98 1.14 -3.79
CA SER A 78 -7.24 1.98 -2.63
C SER A 78 -8.38 2.96 -2.87
N GLN A 79 -8.94 3.06 -4.08
CA GLN A 79 -10.02 4.03 -4.36
C GLN A 79 -11.22 3.90 -3.43
N GLU A 80 -11.73 2.67 -3.21
CA GLU A 80 -12.83 2.47 -2.25
C GLU A 80 -12.37 2.83 -0.84
N LEU A 81 -11.14 2.48 -0.45
CA LEU A 81 -10.58 2.81 0.86
C LEU A 81 -10.27 4.30 1.06
N ILE A 82 -10.03 5.07 0.02
CA ILE A 82 -9.76 6.50 0.13
C ILE A 82 -11.09 7.26 0.14
N ASN A 83 -11.95 6.98 -0.84
CA ASN A 83 -13.12 7.79 -1.18
C ASN A 83 -14.46 7.18 -0.71
N GLY A 84 -14.50 5.92 -0.28
CA GLY A 84 -15.73 5.23 0.12
C GLY A 84 -16.28 5.73 1.45
N GLY A 85 -17.13 6.75 1.43
CA GLY A 85 -17.73 7.29 2.67
C GLY A 85 -18.72 6.36 3.39
N GLY A 86 -19.23 5.34 2.69
CA GLY A 86 -20.39 4.56 3.16
C GLY A 86 -20.16 3.65 4.37
N ARG A 87 -18.90 3.39 4.77
CA ARG A 87 -18.58 2.52 5.91
C ARG A 87 -17.52 3.11 6.84
N HIS A 88 -17.58 4.42 7.05
CA HIS A 88 -16.78 5.11 8.05
C HIS A 88 -16.89 4.40 9.43
N GLN A 89 -15.76 4.25 10.14
CA GLN A 89 -15.57 3.44 11.36
C GLN A 89 -15.64 1.92 11.20
N ALA A 90 -15.77 1.37 9.98
CA ALA A 90 -15.66 -0.07 9.77
C ALA A 90 -14.27 -0.61 10.11
N ARG A 91 -14.20 -1.87 10.51
CA ARG A 91 -12.92 -2.54 10.78
C ARG A 91 -12.38 -3.12 9.49
N VAL A 92 -11.17 -2.72 9.13
CA VAL A 92 -10.54 -3.05 7.85
C VAL A 92 -9.19 -3.71 8.09
N THR A 93 -8.93 -4.77 7.34
CA THR A 93 -7.59 -5.36 7.23
C THR A 93 -7.06 -5.07 5.83
N VAL A 94 -5.87 -4.49 5.73
CA VAL A 94 -5.22 -4.08 4.49
C VAL A 94 -3.88 -4.80 4.36
N LYS A 95 -3.59 -5.32 3.17
CA LYS A 95 -2.31 -5.93 2.82
C LYS A 95 -1.69 -5.19 1.63
N GLY A 96 -0.38 -4.96 1.69
CA GLY A 96 0.33 -4.22 0.66
C GLY A 96 1.78 -3.95 1.00
N ILE A 97 2.43 -3.08 0.23
CA ILE A 97 3.82 -2.65 0.46
C ILE A 97 3.84 -1.43 1.37
N TYR A 98 4.49 -1.54 2.54
CA TYR A 98 4.49 -0.45 3.51
C TYR A 98 5.74 0.43 3.45
N PHE A 99 5.55 1.70 3.18
CA PHE A 99 6.58 2.73 3.19
C PHE A 99 6.67 3.37 4.58
N LYS A 100 7.42 2.74 5.49
CA LYS A 100 7.52 3.15 6.90
C LYS A 100 7.81 4.64 7.13
N LYS A 101 8.67 5.25 6.30
CA LYS A 101 9.01 6.68 6.43
C LYS A 101 7.85 7.62 6.10
N ALA A 102 6.97 7.21 5.18
CA ALA A 102 5.79 7.96 4.77
C ALA A 102 4.52 7.53 5.50
N GLN A 103 4.59 6.51 6.36
CA GLN A 103 3.43 5.89 7.01
C GLN A 103 2.31 5.54 6.02
N THR A 104 2.70 5.14 4.81
CA THR A 104 1.79 4.93 3.69
C THR A 104 1.92 3.49 3.20
N ILE A 105 0.81 2.88 2.82
CA ILE A 105 0.76 1.55 2.23
C ILE A 105 0.26 1.62 0.78
N ASP A 106 0.99 0.99 -0.12
CA ASP A 106 0.53 0.67 -1.47
C ASP A 106 -0.32 -0.59 -1.40
N VAL A 107 -1.65 -0.40 -1.43
CA VAL A 107 -2.65 -1.43 -1.16
C VAL A 107 -2.71 -2.43 -2.30
N GLN A 108 -2.72 -3.72 -1.97
CA GLN A 108 -2.86 -4.82 -2.93
C GLN A 108 -4.15 -5.63 -2.70
N SER A 109 -4.58 -5.73 -1.44
CA SER A 109 -5.87 -6.28 -1.07
C SER A 109 -6.33 -5.75 0.28
N TYR A 110 -7.63 -5.84 0.53
CA TYR A 110 -8.22 -5.50 1.81
C TYR A 110 -9.49 -6.32 2.09
N VAL A 111 -9.89 -6.33 3.35
CA VAL A 111 -11.12 -6.95 3.83
C VAL A 111 -11.89 -5.93 4.65
N ILE A 112 -13.15 -5.69 4.30
CA ILE A 112 -14.08 -4.87 5.08
C ILE A 112 -15.23 -5.78 5.49
N ASP A 113 -15.49 -5.90 6.80
CA ASP A 113 -16.60 -6.69 7.35
C ASP A 113 -16.65 -8.14 6.83
N GLY A 114 -15.47 -8.76 6.65
CA GLY A 114 -15.34 -10.13 6.13
C GLY A 114 -15.49 -10.27 4.62
N LYS A 115 -15.78 -9.20 3.88
CA LYS A 115 -15.77 -9.18 2.41
C LYS A 115 -14.39 -8.78 1.92
N THR A 116 -13.75 -9.69 1.20
CA THR A 116 -12.43 -9.46 0.60
C THR A 116 -12.57 -8.76 -0.74
N SER A 117 -11.87 -7.64 -0.89
CA SER A 117 -11.57 -7.03 -2.18
C SER A 117 -10.07 -7.23 -2.45
N SER A 118 -9.75 -7.89 -3.55
CA SER A 118 -8.34 -8.14 -3.90
C SER A 118 -8.16 -8.04 -5.40
N TRP A 119 -7.01 -7.50 -5.81
CA TRP A 119 -6.64 -7.50 -7.21
C TRP A 119 -6.61 -8.91 -7.81
N CYS A 120 -6.21 -9.91 -7.01
CA CYS A 120 -6.13 -11.31 -7.43
C CYS A 120 -7.49 -11.96 -7.74
N ALA A 121 -8.58 -11.44 -7.17
CA ALA A 121 -9.93 -11.90 -7.49
C ALA A 121 -10.42 -11.35 -8.84
N GLU A 122 -9.91 -10.20 -9.27
CA GLU A 122 -10.38 -9.47 -10.46
C GLU A 122 -9.41 -9.59 -11.67
N HIS A 123 -8.11 -9.70 -11.41
CA HIS A 123 -7.06 -9.78 -12.42
C HIS A 123 -6.06 -10.90 -12.09
N GLN A 124 -6.16 -12.02 -12.81
CA GLN A 124 -5.33 -13.21 -12.63
C GLN A 124 -3.90 -13.05 -13.18
N ARG A 125 -3.06 -12.18 -12.60
CA ARG A 125 -1.60 -12.38 -12.78
C ARG A 125 -1.05 -13.24 -11.65
N MET A 126 -0.68 -14.46 -12.03
CA MET A 126 -0.31 -15.54 -11.11
C MET A 126 0.96 -15.28 -10.28
N ASP A 127 1.80 -14.30 -10.63
CA ASP A 127 3.08 -14.04 -9.98
C ASP A 127 2.98 -13.22 -8.68
N LEU A 128 1.94 -12.41 -8.51
CA LEU A 128 1.73 -11.59 -7.31
C LEU A 128 0.69 -12.16 -6.34
N CYS A 129 -0.12 -13.11 -6.82
CA CYS A 129 -1.27 -13.66 -6.12
C CYS A 129 -1.01 -14.98 -5.40
N ASN A 130 0.19 -15.52 -5.52
CA ASN A 130 0.55 -16.80 -4.91
C ASN A 130 0.95 -16.63 -3.43
N ASP A 131 0.01 -16.15 -2.61
CA ASP A 131 0.10 -16.29 -1.16
C ASP A 131 -0.88 -17.38 -0.70
N PRO A 132 -0.39 -18.54 -0.22
CA PRO A 132 -1.23 -19.64 0.25
C PRO A 132 -2.14 -19.26 1.43
N ALA A 133 -1.93 -18.11 2.08
CA ALA A 133 -2.84 -17.60 3.12
C ALA A 133 -4.18 -17.06 2.57
N SER A 134 -4.25 -16.67 1.29
CA SER A 134 -5.48 -16.12 0.69
C SER A 134 -6.50 -17.17 0.23
N ASN A 135 -6.07 -18.43 0.08
CA ASN A 135 -6.92 -19.55 -0.34
C ASN A 135 -7.65 -20.25 0.83
N ARG A 136 -7.61 -19.67 2.04
CA ARG A 136 -8.29 -20.19 3.22
C ARG A 136 -9.53 -19.35 3.56
N VAL A 137 -10.35 -19.05 2.55
CA VAL A 137 -11.76 -18.70 2.80
C VAL A 137 -12.49 -20.02 3.01
N GLU A 138 -13.07 -20.17 4.20
CA GLU A 138 -13.81 -21.33 4.67
C GLU A 138 -14.79 -21.87 3.61
N LYS A 139 -14.54 -23.10 3.16
CA LYS A 139 -15.64 -23.98 2.79
C LYS A 139 -16.37 -24.35 4.07
N ASN A 140 -17.34 -23.53 4.47
CA ASN A 140 -18.42 -23.98 5.34
C ASN A 140 -19.40 -24.78 4.48
N ASP A 141 -19.04 -26.04 4.23
CA ASP A 141 -19.98 -27.04 3.69
C ASP A 141 -20.86 -27.50 4.85
N GLY A 142 -22.13 -27.13 4.77
CA GLY A 142 -23.14 -27.39 5.79
C GLY A 142 -23.26 -28.86 6.21
N LYS A 143 -23.55 -29.02 7.49
CA LYS A 143 -24.30 -30.14 8.07
C LYS A 143 -25.24 -29.62 9.13
#